data_AF-G4CHR1-F1
#
_entry.id   AF-G4CHR1-F1
#
_cell.length_a   1.000
_cell.length_b   1.000
_cell.length_c   1.000
_cell.angle_alpha   90.00
_cell.angle_beta   90.00
_cell.angle_gamma   90.00
#
_symmetry.space_group_name_H-M   'P 1'
#
loop_
_entity.id
_entity.type
_entity.pdbx_description
1 polymer ?
#
loop_
_entity_poly.entity_id
_entity_poly.type
_entity_poly.pdbx_seq_one_letter_code
_entity_poly.pdbx_strand_id
1 'polypeptide(L)'
;MNIPSLSACCALLLAAATCPALAAPATRQSAEEPKGSFSFTRDFAQAKTYGQGPHRYRMILRHPQNGTPLANQDYALSHSSVDLSFVAEPKKVFQGTTDAQGRTAVFAFGKPVPAAGWNLRPRTGSGPLGEQMVVRDDEGPMKDFHYALLVCEGDTPYIYRGITDASGQTAYVATVKPANITLYADGDQPMGSNACTEE
;
A
#
# COMPACT_ATOMS: atom_id res chain seq x y z
N MET A 1 38.99 21.46 86.00
CA MET A 1 38.12 20.35 86.45
C MET A 1 36.71 20.66 85.96
N ASN A 2 36.00 19.92 85.11
CA ASN A 2 36.24 18.72 84.32
C ASN A 2 35.27 18.78 83.12
N ILE A 3 35.70 18.27 81.96
CA ILE A 3 34.90 17.99 80.76
C ILE A 3 34.45 16.50 80.84
N PRO A 4 33.29 16.10 80.30
CA PRO A 4 33.24 15.38 79.01
C PRO A 4 32.06 15.87 78.13
N SER A 5 32.16 16.12 76.81
CA SER A 5 32.45 15.26 75.64
C SER A 5 31.43 14.15 75.37
N LEU A 6 30.71 14.29 74.25
CA LEU A 6 30.24 13.29 73.27
C LEU A 6 29.09 13.97 72.46
N SER A 7 28.86 13.81 71.17
CA SER A 7 29.58 13.40 69.97
C SER A 7 28.51 13.40 68.86
N ALA A 8 28.93 13.62 67.62
CA ALA A 8 28.24 13.23 66.38
C ALA A 8 26.96 14.01 66.00
N CYS A 9 26.61 14.22 64.73
CA CYS A 9 27.29 14.18 63.45
C CYS A 9 26.27 14.70 62.43
N CYS A 10 26.78 15.25 61.33
CA CYS A 10 26.20 15.14 59.99
C CYS A 10 24.81 15.72 59.67
N ALA A 11 24.88 16.75 58.83
CA ALA A 11 24.46 16.72 57.42
C ALA A 11 23.30 17.64 57.05
N LEU A 12 23.70 18.74 56.39
CA LEU A 12 22.90 19.45 55.39
C LEU A 12 22.31 18.46 54.38
N LEU A 13 21.02 18.59 54.09
CA LEU A 13 20.41 18.07 52.87
C LEU A 13 19.80 19.25 52.10
N LEU A 14 20.46 19.63 51.01
CA LEU A 14 19.89 20.47 49.96
C LEU A 14 18.78 19.68 49.25
N ALA A 15 17.55 20.17 49.28
CA ALA A 15 16.46 19.65 48.45
C ALA A 15 16.52 20.30 47.07
N ALA A 16 16.96 19.55 46.05
CA ALA A 16 16.84 19.93 44.65
C ALA A 16 15.39 19.68 44.19
N ALA A 17 14.67 20.75 43.82
CA ALA A 17 13.35 20.67 43.21
C ALA A 17 13.49 20.25 41.74
N THR A 18 13.24 18.97 41.45
CA THR A 18 13.10 18.48 40.08
C THR A 18 11.65 18.65 39.63
N CYS A 19 11.41 19.57 38.68
CA CYS A 19 10.16 19.64 37.94
C CYS A 19 10.03 18.41 37.02
N PRO A 20 9.01 17.55 37.19
CA PRO A 20 8.67 16.61 36.14
C PRO A 20 7.98 17.38 35.01
N ALA A 21 8.65 17.50 33.87
CA ALA A 21 8.02 17.93 32.64
C ALA A 21 6.90 16.92 32.30
N LEU A 22 5.64 17.37 32.37
CA LEU A 22 4.51 16.62 31.82
C LEU A 22 4.76 16.46 30.32
N ALA A 23 5.25 15.29 29.91
CA ALA A 23 5.20 14.86 28.53
C ALA A 23 3.72 14.70 28.16
N ALA A 24 3.22 15.56 27.27
CA ALA A 24 1.91 15.40 26.69
C ALA A 24 1.78 14.00 26.06
N PRO A 25 0.67 13.28 26.26
CA PRO A 25 0.49 11.98 25.65
C PRO A 25 0.46 12.16 24.14
N ALA A 26 1.46 11.60 23.45
CA ALA A 26 1.42 11.45 22.00
C ALA A 26 0.14 10.70 21.67
N THR A 27 -0.79 11.38 20.98
CA THR A 27 -2.02 10.79 20.49
C THR A 27 -1.62 9.60 19.62
N ARG A 28 -1.76 8.38 20.16
CA ARG A 28 -1.74 7.17 19.34
C ARG A 28 -2.97 7.27 18.45
N GLN A 29 -2.76 7.82 17.26
CA GLN A 29 -3.69 7.65 16.17
C GLN A 29 -3.68 6.15 15.90
N SER A 30 -4.61 5.42 16.52
CA SER A 30 -4.91 4.04 16.15
C SER A 30 -5.11 4.06 14.65
N ALA A 31 -4.14 3.54 13.92
CA ALA A 31 -4.30 3.28 12.51
C ALA A 31 -5.43 2.26 12.41
N GLU A 32 -6.61 2.73 12.02
CA GLU A 32 -7.66 1.87 11.53
C GLU A 32 -7.01 0.94 10.51
N GLU A 33 -7.02 -0.37 10.80
CA GLU A 33 -6.43 -1.36 9.91
C GLU A 33 -7.10 -1.20 8.54
N PRO A 34 -6.35 -1.04 7.45
CA PRO A 34 -6.97 -0.76 6.17
C PRO A 34 -7.82 -1.94 5.75
N LYS A 35 -9.11 -1.68 5.56
CA LYS A 35 -10.00 -2.47 4.70
C LYS A 35 -9.47 -2.36 3.26
N GLY A 36 -8.42 -3.11 2.91
CA GLY A 36 -7.78 -2.95 1.60
C GLY A 36 -6.58 -3.86 1.35
N SER A 37 -6.16 -3.87 0.09
CA SER A 37 -5.03 -4.62 -0.47
C SER A 37 -3.64 -4.09 -0.03
N PHE A 38 -3.57 -3.17 0.95
CA PHE A 38 -2.30 -2.61 1.42
C PHE A 38 -2.35 -2.01 2.83
N SER A 39 -1.18 -1.75 3.41
CA SER A 39 -1.02 -0.99 4.66
C SER A 39 0.13 -0.01 4.62
N PHE A 40 0.02 1.15 5.28
CA PHE A 40 1.15 2.08 5.41
C PHE A 40 2.25 1.53 6.34
N THR A 41 3.48 1.91 6.08
CA THR A 41 4.63 1.67 6.96
C THR A 41 5.46 2.93 7.13
N ARG A 42 6.12 3.05 8.30
CA ARG A 42 7.09 4.12 8.61
C ARG A 42 8.53 3.72 8.33
N ASP A 43 8.76 2.50 7.88
CA ASP A 43 10.07 2.04 7.49
C ASP A 43 10.43 2.57 6.09
N PHE A 44 11.25 3.62 6.05
CA PHE A 44 11.71 4.25 4.82
C PHE A 44 13.16 3.89 4.47
N ALA A 45 13.79 2.98 5.23
CA ALA A 45 15.18 2.64 5.02
C ALA A 45 15.39 1.97 3.66
N GLN A 46 16.50 2.33 3.00
CA GLN A 46 17.00 1.69 1.77
C GLN A 46 16.04 1.69 0.57
N ALA A 47 14.95 2.45 0.63
CA ALA A 47 13.96 2.52 -0.44
C ALA A 47 14.28 3.65 -1.42
N LYS A 48 14.15 3.36 -2.72
CA LYS A 48 14.11 4.40 -3.75
C LYS A 48 12.98 5.38 -3.43
N THR A 49 13.26 6.67 -3.51
CA THR A 49 12.28 7.73 -3.27
C THR A 49 11.88 8.39 -4.59
N TYR A 50 10.58 8.58 -4.80
CA TYR A 50 9.98 9.34 -5.89
C TYR A 50 9.31 10.60 -5.35
N GLY A 51 9.40 11.69 -6.09
CA GLY A 51 8.92 12.99 -5.65
C GLY A 51 9.87 13.68 -4.66
N GLN A 52 9.40 14.77 -4.07
CA GLN A 52 10.17 15.61 -3.15
C GLN A 52 9.25 16.19 -2.07
N GLY A 53 9.81 16.46 -0.89
CA GLY A 53 9.11 17.09 0.22
C GLY A 53 9.13 16.26 1.52
N PRO A 54 8.63 16.84 2.63
CA PRO A 54 8.73 16.24 3.95
C PRO A 54 7.67 15.15 4.22
N HIS A 55 6.60 15.08 3.43
CA HIS A 55 5.51 14.13 3.64
C HIS A 55 5.79 12.84 2.87
N ARG A 56 6.17 11.78 3.58
CA ARG A 56 6.59 10.50 2.99
C ARG A 56 5.59 9.39 3.24
N TYR A 57 5.30 8.63 2.19
CA TYR A 57 4.39 7.49 2.19
C TYR A 57 5.10 6.27 1.64
N ARG A 58 4.98 5.15 2.36
CA ARG A 58 5.38 3.84 1.90
C ARG A 58 4.31 2.86 2.30
N MET A 59 4.01 1.93 1.41
CA MET A 59 2.94 0.96 1.61
C MET A 59 3.51 -0.44 1.51
N ILE A 60 2.84 -1.39 2.15
CA ILE A 60 3.03 -2.83 2.00
C ILE A 60 1.84 -3.34 1.21
N LEU A 61 2.09 -3.92 0.03
CA LEU A 61 1.05 -4.61 -0.73
C LEU A 61 0.75 -5.95 -0.05
N ARG A 62 -0.52 -6.28 0.13
CA ARG A 62 -0.99 -7.47 0.86
C ARG A 62 -1.95 -8.29 0.02
N HIS A 63 -1.88 -9.59 0.20
CA HIS A 63 -2.83 -10.52 -0.40
C HIS A 63 -4.22 -10.30 0.21
N PRO A 64 -5.28 -10.09 -0.59
CA PRO A 64 -6.61 -9.73 -0.10
C PRO A 64 -7.22 -10.69 0.94
N GLN A 65 -6.99 -11.99 0.76
CA GLN A 65 -7.63 -13.03 1.56
C GLN A 65 -6.96 -13.27 2.93
N ASN A 66 -5.62 -13.23 2.99
CA ASN A 66 -4.87 -13.65 4.19
C ASN A 66 -3.96 -12.55 4.74
N GLY A 67 -3.94 -11.37 4.12
CA GLY A 67 -3.17 -10.21 4.56
C GLY A 67 -1.65 -10.36 4.44
N THR A 68 -1.14 -11.46 3.88
CA THR A 68 0.30 -11.70 3.76
C THR A 68 0.93 -10.68 2.82
N PRO A 69 2.12 -10.12 3.15
CA PRO A 69 2.82 -9.22 2.23
C PRO A 69 3.18 -9.91 0.91
N LEU A 70 2.91 -9.24 -0.21
CA LEU A 70 3.24 -9.74 -1.54
C LEU A 70 4.65 -9.28 -1.92
N ALA A 71 5.64 -10.14 -1.68
CA ALA A 71 7.06 -9.88 -1.98
C ALA A 71 7.36 -9.98 -3.48
N ASN A 72 8.25 -9.12 -3.99
CA ASN A 72 8.67 -9.09 -5.40
C ASN A 72 7.49 -9.06 -6.40
N GLN A 73 6.39 -8.44 -5.99
CA GLN A 73 5.14 -8.37 -6.73
C GLN A 73 5.08 -7.05 -7.50
N ASP A 74 4.81 -7.15 -8.79
CA ASP A 74 4.50 -5.99 -9.60
C ASP A 74 3.20 -5.35 -9.13
N TYR A 75 3.20 -4.02 -9.03
CA TYR A 75 2.10 -3.23 -8.51
C TYR A 75 1.82 -1.99 -9.34
N ALA A 76 0.58 -1.53 -9.21
CA ALA A 76 0.07 -0.29 -9.77
C ALA A 76 -0.48 0.59 -8.64
N LEU A 77 -0.01 1.83 -8.59
CA LEU A 77 -0.35 2.80 -7.56
C LEU A 77 -0.96 4.06 -8.18
N SER A 78 -2.12 4.46 -7.67
CA SER A 78 -2.78 5.70 -8.02
C SER A 78 -3.36 6.38 -6.78
N HIS A 79 -3.80 7.63 -6.92
CA HIS A 79 -4.55 8.33 -5.90
C HIS A 79 -5.80 8.97 -6.53
N SER A 80 -6.97 8.84 -5.90
CA SER A 80 -8.24 9.31 -6.49
C SER A 80 -8.38 10.84 -6.55
N SER A 81 -7.71 11.56 -5.66
CA SER A 81 -7.83 13.03 -5.55
C SER A 81 -6.52 13.81 -5.71
N VAL A 82 -5.41 13.13 -6.02
CA VAL A 82 -4.08 13.77 -6.10
C VAL A 82 -3.34 13.20 -7.30
N ASP A 83 -2.84 14.09 -8.15
CA ASP A 83 -1.95 13.69 -9.24
C ASP A 83 -0.58 13.30 -8.69
N LEU A 84 -0.14 12.10 -9.04
CA LEU A 84 1.21 11.62 -8.72
C LEU A 84 2.21 12.29 -9.68
N SER A 85 2.75 13.44 -9.30
CA SER A 85 3.57 14.32 -10.16
C SER A 85 4.85 13.68 -10.74
N PHE A 86 5.21 12.50 -10.29
CA PHE A 86 6.35 11.70 -10.75
C PHE A 86 5.94 10.57 -11.71
N VAL A 87 4.69 10.58 -12.17
CA VAL A 87 4.15 9.62 -13.14
C VAL A 87 3.86 10.34 -14.45
N ALA A 88 4.30 9.77 -15.56
CA ALA A 88 3.98 10.28 -16.88
C ALA A 88 2.54 9.91 -17.30
N GLU A 89 1.96 10.74 -18.16
CA GLU A 89 0.70 10.44 -18.87
C GLU A 89 0.82 9.12 -19.68
N PRO A 90 -0.28 8.42 -20.03
CA PRO A 90 -1.68 8.88 -20.10
C PRO A 90 -2.63 8.45 -18.97
N LYS A 91 -2.22 7.58 -18.04
CA LYS A 91 -3.12 7.03 -17.00
C LYS A 91 -2.81 7.50 -15.58
N LYS A 92 -1.72 8.25 -15.37
CA LYS A 92 -1.26 8.72 -14.04
C LYS A 92 -1.15 7.61 -12.98
N VAL A 93 -0.87 6.38 -13.42
CA VAL A 93 -0.64 5.21 -12.55
C VAL A 93 0.86 4.95 -12.44
N PHE A 94 1.40 5.04 -11.22
CA PHE A 94 2.76 4.61 -10.95
C PHE A 94 2.85 3.08 -11.03
N GLN A 95 3.87 2.56 -11.70
CA GLN A 95 4.13 1.13 -11.82
C GLN A 95 5.48 0.81 -11.17
N GLY A 96 5.54 -0.26 -10.38
CA GLY A 96 6.76 -0.72 -9.75
C GLY A 96 6.67 -2.16 -9.27
N THR A 97 7.70 -2.61 -8.56
CA THR A 97 7.77 -3.94 -7.96
C THR A 97 8.06 -3.80 -6.47
N THR A 98 7.34 -4.54 -5.62
CA THR A 98 7.59 -4.52 -4.18
C THR A 98 8.93 -5.15 -3.84
N ASP A 99 9.51 -4.80 -2.69
CA ASP A 99 10.69 -5.48 -2.19
C ASP A 99 10.37 -6.86 -1.58
N ALA A 100 11.39 -7.51 -1.03
CA ALA A 100 11.28 -8.83 -0.41
C ALA A 100 10.33 -8.89 0.81
N GLN A 101 9.91 -7.73 1.34
CA GLN A 101 8.96 -7.61 2.45
C GLN A 101 7.60 -7.08 1.96
N GLY A 102 7.37 -7.03 0.65
CA GLY A 102 6.15 -6.52 0.04
C GLY A 102 6.02 -4.99 0.09
N ARG A 103 7.08 -4.25 0.41
CA ARG A 103 7.04 -2.79 0.52
C ARG A 103 7.25 -2.12 -0.83
N THR A 104 6.53 -1.02 -1.07
CA THR A 104 6.71 -0.16 -2.24
C THR A 104 7.99 0.67 -2.14
N ALA A 105 8.27 1.46 -3.19
CA ALA A 105 9.12 2.64 -3.08
C ALA A 105 8.53 3.67 -2.09
N VAL A 106 9.31 4.69 -1.73
CA VAL A 106 8.84 5.83 -0.94
C VAL A 106 8.34 6.92 -1.88
N PHE A 107 7.18 7.47 -1.57
CA PHE A 107 6.56 8.59 -2.30
C PHE A 107 6.56 9.82 -1.42
N ALA A 108 7.24 10.88 -1.87
CA ALA A 108 7.45 12.12 -1.13
C ALA A 108 6.67 13.28 -1.77
N PHE A 109 5.99 14.05 -0.93
CA PHE A 109 5.15 15.17 -1.34
C PHE A 109 5.45 16.43 -0.53
N GLY A 110 5.29 17.59 -1.17
CA GLY A 110 5.43 18.90 -0.54
C GLY A 110 4.31 19.24 0.45
N LYS A 111 3.15 18.57 0.33
CA LYS A 111 2.00 18.71 1.23
C LYS A 111 1.50 17.34 1.69
N PRO A 112 0.79 17.23 2.83
CA PRO A 112 0.15 15.99 3.22
C PRO A 112 -0.83 15.51 2.14
N VAL A 113 -0.72 14.24 1.77
CA VAL A 113 -1.69 13.50 0.95
C VAL A 113 -2.67 12.78 1.89
N PRO A 114 -3.99 12.89 1.67
CA PRO A 114 -4.98 12.14 2.43
C PRO A 114 -4.71 10.63 2.41
N ALA A 115 -4.95 9.95 3.53
CA ALA A 115 -4.86 8.48 3.55
C ALA A 115 -5.96 7.85 2.68
N ALA A 116 -7.15 8.47 2.66
CA ALA A 116 -8.23 8.10 1.77
C ALA A 116 -7.89 8.50 0.33
N GLY A 117 -8.01 7.54 -0.59
CA GLY A 117 -7.79 7.77 -2.02
C GLY A 117 -6.58 7.04 -2.58
N TRP A 118 -5.63 6.63 -1.73
CA TRP A 118 -4.56 5.71 -2.13
C TRP A 118 -5.15 4.39 -2.62
N ASN A 119 -4.66 3.94 -3.77
CA ASN A 119 -5.09 2.69 -4.38
C ASN A 119 -3.86 1.93 -4.89
N LEU A 120 -3.47 0.89 -4.15
CA LEU A 120 -2.33 0.03 -4.45
C LEU A 120 -2.85 -1.37 -4.77
N ARG A 121 -2.61 -1.85 -5.99
CA ARG A 121 -3.07 -3.17 -6.45
C ARG A 121 -1.91 -3.97 -7.03
N PRO A 122 -2.00 -5.31 -7.04
CA PRO A 122 -1.20 -6.12 -7.94
C PRO A 122 -1.36 -5.64 -9.38
N ARG A 123 -0.30 -5.80 -10.16
CA ARG A 123 -0.27 -5.48 -11.59
C ARG A 123 0.12 -6.72 -12.38
N THR A 124 -0.51 -6.89 -13.53
CA THR A 124 -0.09 -7.84 -14.57
C THR A 124 0.21 -7.11 -15.87
N GLY A 125 1.13 -7.64 -16.67
CA GLY A 125 1.59 -7.00 -17.91
C GLY A 125 2.44 -5.75 -17.68
N SER A 126 2.69 -5.00 -18.74
CA SER A 126 3.44 -3.74 -18.71
C SER A 126 3.08 -2.84 -19.88
N GLY A 127 3.13 -1.53 -19.65
CA GLY A 127 2.95 -0.53 -20.69
C GLY A 127 2.21 0.70 -20.19
N PRO A 128 2.05 1.72 -21.04
CA PRO A 128 1.47 3.00 -20.66
C PRO A 128 -0.07 2.96 -20.58
N LEU A 129 -0.69 1.96 -21.20
CA LEU A 129 -2.13 1.75 -21.13
C LEU A 129 -2.44 0.80 -19.97
N GLY A 130 -3.65 0.91 -19.44
CA GLY A 130 -4.14 -0.08 -18.52
C GLY A 130 -5.50 0.24 -17.95
N GLU A 131 -6.11 -0.83 -17.45
CA GLU A 131 -7.47 -0.84 -16.93
C GLU A 131 -7.55 -1.73 -15.68
N GLN A 132 -8.59 -1.49 -14.90
CA GLN A 132 -8.98 -2.32 -13.78
C GLN A 132 -10.49 -2.52 -13.81
N MET A 133 -10.95 -3.65 -13.27
CA MET A 133 -12.37 -3.91 -13.11
C MET A 133 -12.75 -3.89 -11.63
N VAL A 134 -14.02 -3.59 -11.38
CA VAL A 134 -14.61 -3.67 -10.04
C VAL A 134 -15.81 -4.60 -10.10
N VAL A 135 -15.75 -5.68 -9.32
CA VAL A 135 -16.81 -6.67 -9.22
C VAL A 135 -17.78 -6.28 -8.10
N ARG A 136 -19.08 -6.28 -8.41
CA ARG A 136 -20.15 -5.90 -7.49
C ARG A 136 -21.38 -6.79 -7.68
N ASP A 137 -22.13 -6.98 -6.60
CA ASP A 137 -23.48 -7.55 -6.58
C ASP A 137 -24.48 -6.50 -6.06
N ASP A 138 -25.73 -6.92 -5.78
CA ASP A 138 -26.79 -6.04 -5.27
C ASP A 138 -26.48 -5.55 -3.84
N GLU A 139 -25.64 -6.27 -3.10
CA GLU A 139 -25.22 -5.96 -1.73
C GLU A 139 -24.00 -5.02 -1.68
N GLY A 140 -23.19 -4.96 -2.74
CA GLY A 140 -22.09 -4.02 -2.88
C GLY A 140 -20.85 -4.61 -3.55
N PRO A 141 -19.64 -4.11 -3.23
CA PRO A 141 -18.40 -4.68 -3.76
C PRO A 141 -18.17 -6.11 -3.28
N MET A 142 -17.94 -7.02 -4.22
CA MET A 142 -17.69 -8.42 -3.92
C MET A 142 -16.24 -8.61 -3.45
N LYS A 143 -16.03 -8.72 -2.13
CA LYS A 143 -14.73 -9.03 -1.52
C LYS A 143 -14.41 -10.52 -1.62
N ASP A 144 -13.12 -10.85 -1.72
CA ASP A 144 -12.62 -12.24 -1.73
C ASP A 144 -13.16 -13.07 -2.91
N PHE A 145 -13.61 -12.40 -3.98
CA PHE A 145 -14.10 -13.03 -5.19
C PHE A 145 -12.93 -13.48 -6.07
N HIS A 146 -12.85 -14.77 -6.35
CA HIS A 146 -11.85 -15.34 -7.25
C HIS A 146 -12.22 -15.02 -8.71
N TYR A 147 -11.24 -14.61 -9.50
CA TYR A 147 -11.44 -14.28 -10.92
C TYR A 147 -10.26 -14.70 -11.79
N ALA A 148 -10.52 -14.78 -13.10
CA ALA A 148 -9.50 -14.84 -14.14
C ALA A 148 -9.69 -13.68 -15.12
N LEU A 149 -8.59 -13.04 -15.52
CA LEU A 149 -8.54 -12.04 -16.58
C LEU A 149 -7.85 -12.67 -17.79
N LEU A 150 -8.59 -12.85 -18.88
CA LEU A 150 -8.00 -13.12 -20.19
C LEU A 150 -7.60 -11.79 -20.81
N VAL A 151 -6.31 -11.63 -21.08
CA VAL A 151 -5.76 -10.42 -21.70
C VAL A 151 -5.31 -10.75 -23.12
N CYS A 152 -6.04 -10.20 -24.09
CA CYS A 152 -5.76 -10.31 -25.51
C CYS A 152 -4.94 -9.11 -25.96
N GLU A 153 -3.61 -9.17 -25.76
CA GLU A 153 -2.67 -8.19 -26.28
C GLU A 153 -1.78 -8.82 -27.36
N GLY A 154 -2.02 -8.47 -28.62
CA GLY A 154 -1.31 -9.06 -29.76
C GLY A 154 -1.58 -10.55 -29.92
N ASP A 155 -0.59 -11.29 -30.45
CA ASP A 155 -0.77 -12.67 -30.90
C ASP A 155 -0.66 -13.73 -29.78
N THR A 156 -0.30 -13.32 -28.56
CA THR A 156 -0.07 -14.25 -27.45
C THR A 156 -0.86 -13.80 -26.23
N PRO A 157 -2.12 -14.24 -26.11
CA PRO A 157 -2.92 -13.90 -24.96
C PRO A 157 -2.45 -14.65 -23.72
N TYR A 158 -2.74 -14.08 -22.56
CA TYR A 158 -2.39 -14.67 -21.28
C TYR A 158 -3.54 -14.55 -20.29
N ILE A 159 -3.52 -15.44 -19.28
CA ILE A 159 -4.51 -15.44 -18.21
C ILE A 159 -3.83 -15.03 -16.91
N TYR A 160 -4.38 -14.03 -16.26
CA TYR A 160 -4.03 -13.67 -14.88
C TYR A 160 -5.14 -14.13 -13.93
N ARG A 161 -4.77 -14.78 -12.82
CA ARG A 161 -5.73 -15.21 -11.79
C ARG A 161 -5.52 -14.39 -10.53
N GLY A 162 -6.61 -13.98 -9.90
CA GLY A 162 -6.55 -13.16 -8.69
C GLY A 162 -7.79 -13.29 -7.83
N ILE A 163 -7.78 -12.52 -6.75
CA ILE A 163 -8.87 -12.39 -5.78
C ILE A 163 -9.15 -10.90 -5.61
N THR A 164 -10.42 -10.50 -5.55
CA THR A 164 -10.79 -9.09 -5.36
C THR A 164 -10.47 -8.60 -3.96
N ASP A 165 -10.13 -7.32 -3.84
CA ASP A 165 -9.95 -6.67 -2.54
C ASP A 165 -11.28 -6.30 -1.87
N ALA A 166 -11.20 -5.66 -0.69
CA ALA A 166 -12.38 -5.22 0.06
C ALA A 166 -13.26 -4.20 -0.68
N SER A 167 -12.77 -3.60 -1.77
CA SER A 167 -13.52 -2.70 -2.65
C SER A 167 -13.95 -3.38 -3.95
N GLY A 168 -13.84 -4.71 -4.05
CA GLY A 168 -14.20 -5.48 -5.24
C GLY A 168 -13.22 -5.33 -6.41
N GLN A 169 -12.04 -4.74 -6.18
CA GLN A 169 -11.13 -4.42 -7.28
C GLN A 169 -10.29 -5.61 -7.70
N THR A 170 -10.09 -5.75 -9.01
CA THR A 170 -9.13 -6.69 -9.60
C THR A 170 -7.70 -6.12 -9.58
N ALA A 171 -6.74 -6.93 -10.02
CA ALA A 171 -5.42 -6.44 -10.41
C ALA A 171 -5.54 -5.42 -11.56
N TYR A 172 -4.58 -4.52 -11.63
CA TYR A 172 -4.43 -3.60 -12.74
C TYR A 172 -3.75 -4.32 -13.92
N VAL A 173 -4.38 -4.31 -15.08
CA VAL A 173 -3.81 -4.85 -16.31
C VAL A 173 -3.11 -3.71 -17.03
N ALA A 174 -1.80 -3.82 -17.23
CA ALA A 174 -1.00 -2.86 -17.99
C ALA A 174 -0.64 -3.44 -19.36
N THR A 175 -0.82 -2.65 -20.42
CA THR A 175 -0.56 -3.08 -21.80
C THR A 175 0.20 -2.01 -22.58
N VAL A 176 0.97 -2.45 -23.56
CA VAL A 176 1.69 -1.64 -24.55
C VAL A 176 0.72 -1.10 -25.60
N LYS A 177 -0.27 -1.90 -26.00
CA LYS A 177 -1.31 -1.55 -27.00
C LYS A 177 -2.71 -1.69 -26.39
N PRO A 178 -3.74 -1.06 -26.99
CA PRO A 178 -5.12 -1.38 -26.62
C PRO A 178 -5.35 -2.89 -26.70
N ALA A 179 -6.01 -3.44 -25.69
CA ALA A 179 -6.18 -4.88 -25.53
C ALA A 179 -7.61 -5.16 -25.03
N ASN A 180 -8.17 -6.26 -25.52
CA ASN A 180 -9.40 -6.80 -24.96
C ASN A 180 -9.08 -7.52 -23.65
N ILE A 181 -9.79 -7.16 -22.58
CA ILE A 181 -9.64 -7.77 -21.25
C ILE A 181 -11.00 -8.33 -20.87
N THR A 182 -11.08 -9.64 -20.70
CA THR A 182 -12.32 -10.33 -20.30
C THR A 182 -12.15 -10.90 -18.90
N LEU A 183 -13.09 -10.59 -18.02
CA LEU A 183 -13.17 -11.17 -16.68
C LEU A 183 -14.08 -12.39 -16.68
N TYR A 184 -13.57 -13.47 -16.08
CA TYR A 184 -14.32 -14.69 -15.80
C TYR A 184 -14.47 -14.84 -14.29
N ALA A 185 -15.69 -15.18 -13.87
CA ALA A 185 -16.01 -15.51 -12.49
C ALA A 185 -15.36 -16.84 -12.07
N ASP A 186 -15.21 -17.07 -10.77
CA ASP A 186 -14.75 -18.36 -10.27
C ASP A 186 -15.66 -19.50 -10.77
N GLY A 187 -15.05 -20.60 -11.18
CA GLY A 187 -15.75 -21.74 -11.79
C GLY A 187 -15.98 -21.63 -13.30
N ASP A 188 -15.95 -20.43 -13.89
CA ASP A 188 -15.95 -20.28 -15.35
C ASP A 188 -14.57 -20.64 -15.89
N GLN A 189 -14.52 -21.54 -16.88
CA GLN A 189 -13.28 -21.77 -17.60
C GLN A 189 -13.07 -20.61 -18.57
N PRO A 190 -11.98 -19.81 -18.43
CA PRO A 190 -11.63 -18.86 -19.48
C PRO A 190 -11.49 -19.66 -20.76
N MET A 191 -12.16 -19.23 -21.82
CA MET A 191 -11.96 -19.84 -23.13
C MET A 191 -10.46 -19.78 -23.43
N GLY A 192 -9.91 -20.87 -23.99
CA GLY A 192 -8.47 -21.00 -24.23
C GLY A 192 -7.92 -19.86 -25.09
N SER A 193 -6.61 -19.77 -25.28
CA SER A 193 -5.94 -18.70 -26.05
C SER A 193 -6.53 -18.40 -27.44
N ASN A 194 -7.32 -19.32 -27.99
CA ASN A 194 -8.05 -19.16 -29.25
C ASN A 194 -9.26 -18.19 -29.13
N ALA A 195 -9.61 -17.74 -27.93
CA ALA A 195 -10.71 -16.81 -27.69
C ALA A 195 -10.41 -15.37 -28.15
N CYS A 196 -9.14 -15.07 -28.45
CA CYS A 196 -8.71 -13.74 -28.90
C CYS A 196 -8.69 -13.59 -30.43
N THR A 197 -9.20 -14.58 -31.20
CA THR A 197 -9.16 -14.60 -32.67
C THR A 197 -10.51 -14.33 -33.35
N GLU A 198 -11.54 -13.90 -32.62
CA GLU A 198 -12.83 -13.52 -33.20
C GLU A 198 -12.97 -11.98 -33.22
N GLU A 199 -12.38 -11.33 -34.23
CA GLU A 199 -12.80 -10.02 -34.75
C GLU A 199 -12.74 -10.00 -36.29
#